data_AF-A0AAD7E6U6-F1
#
_entry.id   AF-A0AAD7E6U6-F1
#
_cell.length_a   1.000
_cell.length_b   1.000
_cell.length_c   1.000
_cell.angle_alpha   90.00
_cell.angle_beta   90.00
_cell.angle_gamma   90.00
#
_symmetry.space_group_name_H-M   'P 1'
#
loop_
_entity.id
_entity.type
_entity.pdbx_description
1 polymer ?
#
loop_
_entity_poly.entity_id
_entity_poly.type
_entity_poly.pdbx_seq_one_letter_code
_entity_poly.pdbx_strand_id
1 'polypeptide(L)'
;VKHESTGVVHYIAVLPDGHYVCDCCMPSNLGVPCRHYFCIWIDVQNMPFHISLIRPRWYQDSALAAESIPAVCRNRELGAEEFRLPTKTIRSAFASNPLDNTSHETTPPPRTQTVPARDVFHNVQAAI
;
A
#
# COMPACT_ATOMS: atom_id res chain seq x y z
N VAL A 1 -3.35 -6.14 11.34
CA VAL A 1 -3.28 -7.58 11.69
C VAL A 1 -2.09 -7.82 12.59
N LYS A 2 -2.29 -8.42 13.76
CA LYS A 2 -1.19 -8.73 14.69
C LYS A 2 -0.76 -10.18 14.50
N HIS A 3 0.54 -10.42 14.42
CA HIS A 3 1.10 -11.76 14.41
C HIS A 3 1.16 -12.29 15.86
N GLU A 4 0.49 -13.41 16.16
CA GLU A 4 0.40 -13.91 17.53
C GLU A 4 1.74 -14.34 18.11
N SER A 5 2.64 -14.89 17.29
CA SER A 5 3.93 -15.41 17.72
C SER A 5 4.98 -14.31 17.98
N THR A 6 5.00 -13.25 17.18
CA THR A 6 6.01 -12.18 17.24
C THR A 6 5.49 -10.89 17.87
N GLY A 7 4.16 -10.75 17.99
CA GLY A 7 3.52 -9.50 18.42
C GLY A 7 3.57 -8.37 17.40
N VAL A 8 4.23 -8.56 16.25
CA VAL A 8 4.37 -7.56 15.19
C VAL A 8 3.00 -7.22 14.60
N VAL A 9 2.75 -5.93 14.43
CA VAL A 9 1.51 -5.42 13.84
C VAL A 9 1.79 -5.02 12.39
N HIS A 10 0.99 -5.56 11.48
CA HIS A 10 0.97 -5.22 10.07
C HIS A 10 -0.25 -4.36 9.73
N TYR A 11 -0.03 -3.30 8.96
CA TYR A 11 -1.07 -2.40 8.49
C TYR A 11 -1.52 -2.76 7.07
N ILE A 12 -2.81 -2.59 6.84
CA ILE A 12 -3.45 -2.79 5.54
C ILE A 12 -4.30 -1.55 5.25
N ALA A 13 -4.04 -0.93 4.11
CA ALA A 13 -4.89 0.10 3.52
C ALA A 13 -5.71 -0.53 2.41
N VAL A 14 -7.04 -0.40 2.48
CA VAL A 14 -7.96 -0.83 1.43
C VAL A 14 -8.38 0.43 0.67
N LEU A 15 -8.26 0.38 -0.66
CA LEU A 15 -8.53 1.48 -1.56
C LEU A 15 -10.01 1.44 -2.02
N PRO A 16 -10.58 2.58 -2.47
CA PRO A 16 -11.97 2.66 -2.90
C PRO A 16 -12.32 1.74 -4.09
N ASP A 17 -11.34 1.39 -4.90
CA ASP A 17 -11.44 0.50 -6.06
C ASP A 17 -11.38 -1.00 -5.68
N GLY A 18 -11.35 -1.33 -4.38
CA GLY A 18 -11.24 -2.70 -3.90
C GLY A 18 -9.82 -3.25 -3.89
N HIS A 19 -8.82 -2.48 -4.36
CA HIS A 19 -7.42 -2.82 -4.21
C HIS A 19 -6.95 -2.63 -2.77
N TYR A 20 -5.77 -3.14 -2.44
CA TYR A 20 -5.18 -2.94 -1.12
C TYR A 20 -3.66 -2.86 -1.15
N VAL A 21 -3.11 -2.23 -0.12
CA VAL A 21 -1.68 -2.17 0.17
C VAL A 21 -1.44 -2.73 1.57
N CYS A 22 -0.46 -3.62 1.69
CA CYS A 22 0.01 -4.12 2.98
C CYS A 22 1.48 -3.78 3.15
N ASP A 23 1.86 -3.35 4.35
CA ASP A 23 3.25 -3.04 4.71
C ASP A 23 4.22 -4.23 4.60
N CYS A 24 3.70 -5.46 4.50
CA CYS A 24 4.51 -6.64 4.21
C CYS A 24 5.01 -6.72 2.76
N CYS A 25 4.53 -5.83 1.87
CA CYS A 25 4.92 -5.70 0.47
C CYS A 25 4.75 -6.96 -0.41
N MET A 26 4.20 -8.06 0.10
CA MET A 26 3.97 -9.27 -0.70
C MET A 26 3.09 -9.03 -1.94
N PRO A 27 2.01 -8.22 -1.91
CA PRO A 27 1.21 -7.97 -3.11
C PRO A 27 2.04 -7.32 -4.22
N SER A 28 2.92 -6.38 -3.87
CA SER A 28 3.81 -5.70 -4.83
C SER A 28 4.95 -6.59 -5.31
N ASN A 29 5.52 -7.41 -4.43
CA ASN A 29 6.69 -8.25 -4.73
C ASN A 29 6.28 -9.54 -5.45
N LEU A 30 5.38 -10.31 -4.84
CA LEU A 30 4.95 -11.63 -5.31
C LEU A 30 3.71 -11.55 -6.22
N GLY A 31 2.95 -10.45 -6.21
CA GLY A 31 1.76 -10.33 -7.05
C GLY A 31 0.63 -11.23 -6.59
N VAL A 32 0.62 -11.63 -5.32
CA VAL A 32 -0.44 -12.45 -4.71
C VAL A 32 -0.83 -11.85 -3.37
N PRO A 33 -2.09 -12.04 -2.94
CA PRO A 33 -2.51 -11.53 -1.66
C PRO A 33 -1.75 -12.14 -0.48
N CYS A 34 -1.37 -11.29 0.48
CA CYS A 34 -0.64 -11.73 1.67
C CYS A 34 -1.56 -12.42 2.68
N ARG A 35 -0.99 -13.23 3.58
CA ARG A 35 -1.73 -13.82 4.70
C ARG A 35 -2.49 -12.77 5.54
N HIS A 36 -1.93 -11.57 5.69
CA HIS A 36 -2.55 -10.50 6.47
C HIS A 36 -3.85 -10.02 5.83
N TYR A 37 -3.90 -9.94 4.50
CA TYR A 37 -5.12 -9.61 3.78
C TYR A 37 -6.17 -10.68 4.01
N PHE A 38 -5.81 -11.96 3.88
CA PHE A 38 -6.75 -13.06 4.11
C PHE A 38 -7.29 -13.10 5.54
N CYS A 39 -6.48 -12.76 6.55
CA CYS A 39 -6.99 -12.60 7.92
C CYS A 39 -8.12 -11.55 7.98
N ILE A 40 -7.92 -10.36 7.39
CA ILE A 40 -8.96 -9.33 7.34
C ILE A 40 -10.16 -9.79 6.53
N TRP A 41 -9.95 -10.40 5.36
CA TRP A 41 -11.02 -10.87 4.48
C TRP A 41 -11.90 -11.94 5.15
N ILE A 42 -11.31 -12.75 6.02
CA ILE A 42 -12.01 -13.72 6.87
C ILE A 42 -12.82 -12.98 7.96
N ASP A 43 -12.20 -12.04 8.66
CA ASP A 43 -12.78 -11.43 9.85
C ASP A 43 -13.80 -10.31 9.54
N VAL A 44 -13.64 -9.60 8.42
CA VAL A 44 -14.47 -8.46 8.02
C VAL A 44 -15.56 -8.94 7.08
N GLN A 45 -16.81 -8.82 7.55
CA GLN A 45 -17.99 -9.11 6.72
C GLN A 45 -18.04 -8.20 5.50
N ASN A 46 -18.45 -8.76 4.36
CA ASN A 46 -18.63 -8.06 3.08
C ASN A 46 -17.36 -7.43 2.49
N MET A 47 -16.16 -7.83 2.92
CA MET A 47 -14.92 -7.40 2.27
C MET A 47 -14.79 -8.06 0.88
N PRO A 48 -14.70 -7.30 -0.21
CA PRO A 48 -14.63 -7.85 -1.56
C PRO A 48 -13.26 -8.44 -1.84
N PHE A 49 -13.26 -9.59 -2.48
CA PHE A 49 -12.10 -10.20 -3.11
C PHE A 49 -12.25 -10.13 -4.62
N HIS A 50 -11.44 -9.29 -5.25
CA HIS A 50 -11.30 -9.28 -6.71
C HIS A 50 -10.17 -10.23 -7.10
N ILE A 51 -10.41 -11.10 -8.08
CA ILE A 51 -9.36 -11.97 -8.59
C ILE A 51 -8.20 -11.16 -9.17
N SER A 52 -8.47 -9.96 -9.70
CA SER A 52 -7.47 -8.98 -10.18
C SER A 52 -6.43 -8.55 -9.14
N LEU A 53 -6.63 -8.86 -7.84
CA LEU A 53 -5.59 -8.72 -6.81
C LEU A 53 -4.40 -9.67 -7.02
N ILE A 54 -4.59 -10.73 -7.79
CA ILE A 54 -3.55 -11.65 -8.24
C ILE A 54 -3.00 -11.15 -9.58
N ARG A 55 -1.68 -11.05 -9.72
CA ARG A 55 -1.07 -10.61 -10.97
C ARG A 55 -1.29 -11.63 -12.09
N PRO A 56 -1.52 -11.19 -13.35
CA PRO A 56 -1.81 -12.08 -14.48
C PRO A 56 -0.82 -13.21 -14.73
N ARG A 57 0.45 -13.04 -14.31
CA ARG A 57 1.49 -14.09 -14.40
C ARG A 57 1.16 -15.38 -13.65
N TRP A 58 0.19 -15.35 -12.74
CA TRP A 58 -0.26 -16.50 -11.96
C TRP A 58 -1.51 -17.17 -12.54
N TYR A 59 -2.11 -16.60 -13.58
CA TYR A 59 -3.25 -17.20 -14.26
C TYR A 59 -2.78 -18.24 -15.26
N GLN A 60 -3.61 -19.26 -15.48
CA GLN A 60 -3.40 -20.20 -16.60
C GLN A 60 -3.52 -19.47 -17.94
N ASP A 61 -4.49 -18.57 -18.04
CA ASP A 61 -4.65 -17.65 -19.16
C ASP A 61 -4.26 -16.24 -18.73
N SER A 62 -3.09 -15.77 -19.18
CA SER A 62 -2.62 -14.41 -18.91
C SER A 62 -3.44 -13.32 -19.61
N ALA A 63 -4.24 -13.68 -20.62
CA ALA A 63 -5.13 -12.77 -21.34
C ALA A 63 -6.53 -12.70 -20.71
N LEU A 64 -6.75 -13.40 -19.58
CA LEU A 64 -7.99 -13.31 -18.82
C LEU A 64 -8.24 -11.86 -18.39
N ALA A 65 -9.38 -11.31 -18.81
CA ALA A 65 -9.86 -10.00 -18.39
C ALA A 65 -10.37 -10.05 -16.94
N ALA A 66 -9.44 -10.16 -15.99
CA ALA A 66 -9.72 -10.35 -14.57
C ALA A 66 -10.55 -9.22 -13.95
N GLU A 67 -10.50 -8.03 -14.53
CA GLU A 67 -11.27 -6.85 -14.12
C GLU A 67 -12.78 -7.01 -14.42
N SER A 68 -13.14 -7.86 -15.39
CA SER A 68 -14.55 -8.14 -15.72
C SER A 68 -15.19 -9.18 -14.80
N ILE A 69 -14.38 -9.90 -14.02
CA ILE A 69 -14.85 -10.91 -13.07
C ILE A 69 -15.33 -10.18 -11.80
N PRO A 70 -16.59 -10.38 -11.38
CA PRO A 70 -17.12 -9.70 -10.21
C PRO A 70 -16.40 -10.12 -8.93
N ALA A 71 -16.31 -9.20 -7.98
CA ALA A 71 -15.77 -9.51 -6.66
C ALA A 71 -16.65 -10.51 -5.91
N VAL A 72 -16.00 -11.37 -5.13
CA VAL A 72 -16.68 -12.29 -4.22
C VAL A 72 -16.49 -11.83 -2.78
N CYS A 73 -17.50 -12.03 -1.95
CA CYS A 73 -17.41 -11.85 -0.51
C CYS A 73 -17.50 -13.19 0.21
N ARG A 74 -16.98 -13.22 1.43
CA ARG A 74 -17.18 -14.37 2.31
C ARG A 74 -18.69 -14.57 2.54
N ASN A 75 -19.22 -15.67 2.02
CA ASN A 75 -20.60 -16.15 2.16
C ASN A 75 -21.71 -15.40 1.37
N ARG A 76 -21.39 -14.57 0.37
CA ARG A 76 -22.40 -14.05 -0.59
C ARG A 76 -21.74 -13.49 -1.86
N GLU A 77 -22.38 -13.68 -3.01
CA GLU A 77 -22.12 -12.84 -4.18
C GLU A 77 -22.61 -11.42 -3.85
N LEU A 78 -21.74 -10.42 -3.90
CA LEU A 78 -22.16 -9.03 -3.69
C LEU A 78 -22.99 -8.59 -4.89
N GLY A 79 -24.30 -8.40 -4.68
CA GLY A 79 -25.07 -7.49 -5.51
C GLY A 79 -24.73 -6.06 -5.10
N ALA A 80 -23.86 -5.39 -5.85
CA ALA A 80 -23.60 -3.93 -5.90
C ALA A 80 -23.58 -3.09 -4.60
N GLU A 81 -23.58 -3.69 -3.41
CA GLU A 81 -23.48 -2.96 -2.15
C GLU A 81 -22.00 -2.74 -1.83
N GLU A 82 -21.59 -1.51 -2.13
CA GLU A 82 -20.30 -0.89 -1.87
C GLU A 82 -19.76 -1.28 -0.48
N PHE A 83 -18.63 -1.96 -0.44
CA PHE A 83 -17.91 -2.21 0.82
C PHE A 83 -17.52 -0.87 1.45
N ARG A 84 -18.34 -0.41 2.39
CA ARG A 84 -18.01 0.77 3.19
C ARG A 84 -17.18 0.32 4.38
N LEU A 85 -15.88 0.56 4.29
CA LEU A 85 -15.06 0.63 5.48
C LEU A 85 -15.74 1.58 6.46
N PRO A 86 -15.92 1.22 7.73
CA PRO A 86 -16.28 2.20 8.73
C PRO A 86 -15.12 3.19 8.81
N THR A 87 -15.23 4.28 8.05
CA THR A 87 -14.35 5.44 8.12
C THR A 87 -14.57 6.05 9.50
N LYS A 88 -13.95 5.45 10.52
CA LYS A 88 -13.63 6.17 11.74
C LYS A 88 -12.68 7.25 11.28
N THR A 89 -13.23 8.46 11.11
CA THR A 89 -12.59 9.71 10.75
C THR A 89 -11.08 9.60 10.90
N ILE A 90 -10.37 9.48 9.77
CA ILE A 90 -8.91 9.57 9.76
C ILE A 90 -8.61 10.88 10.47
N ARG A 91 -8.10 10.80 11.72
CA ARG A 91 -7.78 11.99 12.48
C ARG A 91 -6.79 12.78 11.63
N SER A 92 -7.07 14.07 11.47
CA SER A 92 -6.30 15.07 10.72
C SER A 92 -4.77 15.02 10.92
N ALA A 93 -4.28 14.31 11.94
CA ALA A 93 -2.87 14.07 12.21
C ALA A 93 -2.11 13.33 11.09
N PHE A 94 -2.78 12.60 10.19
CA PHE A 94 -2.14 12.03 8.98
C PHE A 94 -2.25 12.94 7.75
N ALA A 95 -3.02 14.03 7.83
CA ALA A 95 -3.19 15.01 6.75
C ALA A 95 -2.26 16.23 6.91
N SER A 96 -1.61 16.38 8.07
CA SER A 96 -0.56 17.36 8.29
C SER A 96 0.78 16.79 7.82
N ASN A 97 1.42 17.45 6.86
CA ASN A 97 2.81 17.20 6.54
C ASN A 97 3.63 17.45 7.82
N PRO A 98 4.43 16.48 8.32
CA PRO A 98 5.21 16.67 9.54
C PRO A 98 6.22 17.84 9.47
N LEU A 99 6.48 18.35 8.26
CA LEU A 99 7.29 19.55 8.03
C LEU A 99 6.55 20.86 8.36
N ASP A 100 5.22 20.88 8.31
CA ASP A 100 4.43 22.11 8.47
C ASP A 100 4.35 22.61 9.92
N ASN A 101 4.70 21.78 10.91
CA ASN A 101 4.57 22.13 12.32
C ASN A 101 5.85 22.70 12.95
N THR A 102 6.82 23.11 12.12
CA THR A 102 7.95 23.90 12.61
C THR A 102 7.61 25.37 12.45
N SER A 103 7.42 26.06 13.58
CA SER A 103 7.41 27.51 13.67
C SER A 103 8.69 28.03 13.01
N HIS A 104 8.55 28.46 11.77
CA HIS A 104 9.65 28.84 10.89
C HIS A 104 10.25 30.16 11.41
N GLU A 105 11.35 30.07 12.13
CA GLU A 105 12.35 31.13 12.12
C GLU A 105 12.98 31.08 10.73
N THR A 106 12.54 31.99 9.86
CA THR A 106 12.92 32.06 8.44
C THR A 106 14.41 32.33 8.28
N THR A 107 15.21 31.29 8.42
CA THR A 107 16.56 31.26 7.85
C THR A 107 16.42 30.87 6.38
N PRO A 108 17.07 31.60 5.45
CA PRO A 108 17.07 31.21 4.06
C PRO A 108 17.65 29.80 3.94
N PRO A 109 17.10 28.95 3.06
CA PRO A 109 17.65 27.62 2.86
C PRO A 109 19.14 27.76 2.51
N PRO A 110 20.03 26.93 3.10
CA PRO A 110 21.44 26.95 2.74
C PRO A 110 21.55 26.76 1.22
N ARG A 111 22.48 27.48 0.58
CA ARG A 111 22.73 27.30 -0.85
C ARG A 111 23.11 25.84 -1.11
N THR A 112 22.16 25.06 -1.58
CA THR A 112 22.41 23.72 -2.07
C THR A 112 22.89 23.83 -3.51
N GLN A 113 24.06 23.27 -3.79
CA GLN A 113 24.55 23.11 -5.15
C GLN A 113 24.39 21.64 -5.53
N THR A 114 23.55 21.37 -6.51
CA THR A 114 23.49 20.02 -7.11
C THR A 114 24.72 19.84 -7.98
N VAL A 115 25.59 18.91 -7.59
CA VAL A 115 26.80 18.57 -8.35
C VAL A 115 26.49 17.37 -9.26
N PRO A 116 26.91 17.38 -10.53
CA PRO A 116 26.75 16.23 -11.43
C PRO A 116 27.39 14.96 -10.86
N ALA A 117 26.74 13.81 -11.04
CA ALA A 117 27.22 12.52 -10.53
C ALA A 117 28.65 12.17 -10.99
N ARG A 118 29.04 12.60 -12.20
CA ARG A 118 30.40 12.45 -12.73
C ARG A 118 31.44 13.19 -11.89
N ASP A 119 31.14 14.41 -11.48
CA ASP A 119 32.06 15.22 -10.69
C ASP A 119 32.15 14.69 -9.26
N VAL A 120 31.05 14.16 -8.71
CA VAL A 120 31.07 13.43 -7.43
C VAL A 120 31.97 12.20 -7.52
N PHE A 121 31.85 11.40 -8.58
CA PHE A 121 32.68 10.21 -8.78
C PHE A 121 34.18 10.54 -8.87
N HIS A 122 34.54 11.57 -9.64
CA HIS A 122 35.94 11.99 -9.76
C HIS A 122 36.52 12.50 -8.44
N ASN A 123 35.77 13.30 -7.68
CA ASN A 123 36.23 13.79 -6.37
C ASN A 123 36.40 12.65 -5.36
N VAL A 124 35.47 11.69 -5.33
CA VAL A 124 35.57 10.51 -4.45
C VAL A 124 36.78 9.64 -4.82
N GLN A 125 37.04 9.44 -6.11
CA GLN A 125 38.21 8.67 -6.59
C GLN A 125 39.55 9.37 -6.34
N ALA A 126 39.59 10.71 -6.42
CA ALA A 126 40.81 11.48 -6.19
C ALA A 126 41.17 11.64 -4.69
N ALA A 127 40.24 11.33 -3.78
CA ALA A 127 40.43 11.39 -2.33
C ALA A 127 40.91 10.07 -1.70
N ILE A 128 41.13 9.03 -2.51
CA ILE A 128 41.67 7.72 -2.14
C ILE A 128 43.13 7.66 -2.56
#